data_AF-A0A3L6QKN0-F1
#
_entry.id   AF-A0A3L6QKN0-F1
#
_cell.length_a   1.000
_cell.length_b   1.000
_cell.length_c   1.000
_cell.angle_alpha   90.00
_cell.angle_beta   90.00
_cell.angle_gamma   90.00
#
_symmetry.space_group_name_H-M   'P 1'
#
loop_
_entity.id
_entity.type
_entity.pdbx_description
1 polymer ?
#
loop_
_entity_poly.entity_id
_entity_poly.type
_entity_poly.pdbx_seq_one_letter_code
_entity_poly.pdbx_strand_id
1 'polypeptide(L)'
;MPVPAAASAADPRLVRNTCILAHVDHGKTSLADHLVASGGSGLLHPRLAGSARFMDHLPEEQRRAITMKSSSVALRHAHPTGVHRVHLIDSPGHADFCSEVSAAARLSDSALIVVDAAKGVRIQTHAALRQAFVERLRPCLKTGASKVMLLRVFWGPYYVDKEKKAILPLRKESAGSGADQQPAFVQNVLKPLWKVYQRGLMPNGAEWMHNDIVSVFNLKVSSRELHSKDPKVSLHAVLRAWLPLAESVMEMLVECTPDPVAAQAFRVPRLMPERRIAAGGHASIVAEMELVRSCVAACSTNASAPVVVFVSKMFAVPYSMLPSKGLNGELLNHNHGNSEPGSEEECFLAFARVFSGVLRAGQKVFVLSP
;
A
#
# COMPACT_ATOMS: atom_id res chain seq x y z
N MET A 1 27.61 -13.29 28.96
CA MET A 1 27.36 -12.55 27.69
C MET A 1 26.08 -11.76 27.86
N PRO A 2 26.03 -10.47 27.52
CA PRO A 2 24.81 -9.69 27.67
C PRO A 2 23.75 -10.21 26.69
N VAL A 3 22.58 -10.51 27.24
CA VAL A 3 21.36 -10.90 26.52
C VAL A 3 21.07 -9.83 25.46
N PRO A 4 20.83 -10.20 24.19
CA PRO A 4 20.48 -9.20 23.18
C PRO A 4 19.20 -8.49 23.63
N ALA A 5 19.25 -7.16 23.68
CA ALA A 5 18.15 -6.31 24.07
C ALA A 5 16.87 -6.75 23.35
N ALA A 6 15.80 -7.00 24.12
CA ALA A 6 14.46 -7.27 23.62
C ALA A 6 14.16 -6.32 22.46
N ALA A 7 13.77 -6.87 21.30
CA ALA A 7 13.50 -6.10 20.08
C ALA A 7 12.72 -4.83 20.43
N SER A 8 13.38 -3.68 20.38
CA SER A 8 12.74 -2.41 20.73
C SER A 8 11.52 -2.25 19.84
N ALA A 9 10.34 -2.03 20.44
CA ALA A 9 9.12 -1.74 19.68
C ALA A 9 9.46 -0.71 18.60
N ALA A 10 9.11 -1.03 17.35
CA ALA A 10 9.43 -0.16 16.23
C ALA A 10 8.87 1.24 16.49
N ASP A 11 9.68 2.28 16.28
CA ASP A 11 9.21 3.66 16.43
C ASP A 11 7.97 3.85 15.54
N PRO A 12 6.78 4.15 16.13
CA PRO A 12 5.55 4.32 15.36
C PRO A 12 5.69 5.44 14.33
N ARG A 13 6.58 6.41 14.53
CA ARG A 13 6.82 7.52 13.58
C ARG A 13 7.41 7.05 12.25
N LEU A 14 8.05 5.89 12.22
CA LEU A 14 8.61 5.26 11.02
C LEU A 14 7.68 4.19 10.42
N VAL A 15 6.44 4.09 10.90
CA VAL A 15 5.44 3.13 10.41
C VAL A 15 4.43 3.86 9.52
N ARG A 16 4.02 3.22 8.42
CA ARG A 16 2.99 3.72 7.50
C ARG A 16 1.98 2.61 7.25
N ASN A 17 0.75 2.77 7.74
CA ASN A 17 -0.32 1.80 7.48
C ASN A 17 -1.20 2.29 6.36
N THR A 18 -1.29 1.54 5.26
CA THR A 18 -2.12 1.90 4.12
C THR A 18 -2.88 0.69 3.60
N CYS A 19 -4.10 0.89 3.14
CA CYS A 19 -4.81 -0.09 2.33
C CYS A 19 -4.78 0.33 0.86
N ILE A 20 -4.94 -0.64 -0.05
CA ILE A 20 -5.22 -0.35 -1.45
C ILE A 20 -6.71 -0.56 -1.68
N LEU A 21 -7.37 0.45 -2.27
CA LEU A 21 -8.79 0.40 -2.62
C LEU A 21 -8.94 0.65 -4.12
N ALA A 22 -9.71 -0.20 -4.80
CA ALA A 22 -9.94 -0.06 -6.24
C ALA A 22 -11.19 -0.83 -6.66
N HIS A 23 -11.80 -0.42 -7.77
CA HIS A 23 -12.81 -1.23 -8.47
C HIS A 23 -12.20 -2.58 -8.91
N VAL A 24 -13.07 -3.56 -9.18
CA VAL A 24 -12.67 -4.85 -9.77
C VAL A 24 -11.92 -4.61 -11.08
N ASP A 25 -10.87 -5.39 -11.31
CA ASP A 25 -10.04 -5.34 -12.52
C ASP A 25 -9.39 -3.99 -12.84
N HIS A 26 -9.06 -3.21 -11.80
CA HIS A 26 -8.25 -1.98 -11.92
C HIS A 26 -6.75 -2.23 -11.67
N GLY A 27 -6.31 -3.49 -11.59
CA GLY A 27 -4.89 -3.83 -11.43
C GLY A 27 -4.34 -3.66 -10.00
N LYS A 28 -5.21 -3.71 -8.99
CA LYS A 28 -4.86 -3.54 -7.58
C LYS A 28 -3.84 -4.57 -7.08
N THR A 29 -4.15 -5.85 -7.20
CA THR A 29 -3.26 -6.95 -6.79
C THR A 29 -1.96 -6.94 -7.59
N SER A 30 -2.02 -6.61 -8.87
CA SER A 30 -0.82 -6.50 -9.71
C SER A 30 0.10 -5.36 -9.26
N LEU A 31 -0.45 -4.20 -8.90
CA LEU A 31 0.33 -3.12 -8.29
C LEU A 31 0.96 -3.58 -6.98
N ALA A 32 0.19 -4.29 -6.16
CA ALA A 32 0.65 -4.76 -4.87
C ALA A 32 1.79 -5.78 -4.99
N ASP A 33 1.73 -6.70 -5.95
CA ASP A 33 2.84 -7.59 -6.30
C ASP A 33 4.11 -6.83 -6.68
N HIS A 34 3.99 -5.76 -7.48
CA HIS A 34 5.14 -4.93 -7.84
C HIS A 34 5.77 -4.24 -6.63
N LEU A 35 4.96 -3.83 -5.64
CA LEU A 35 5.46 -3.28 -4.37
C LEU A 35 6.15 -4.34 -3.51
N VAL A 36 5.58 -5.56 -3.46
CA VAL A 36 6.21 -6.70 -2.74
C VAL A 36 7.55 -7.06 -3.37
N ALA A 37 7.61 -7.12 -4.70
CA ALA A 37 8.84 -7.43 -5.41
C ALA A 37 9.92 -6.36 -5.28
N SER A 38 9.55 -5.09 -5.08
CA SER A 38 10.51 -4.00 -4.89
C SER A 38 10.94 -3.80 -3.45
N GLY A 39 10.16 -4.26 -2.46
CA GLY A 39 10.34 -3.96 -1.03
C GLY A 39 11.58 -4.55 -0.34
N GLY A 40 12.58 -5.00 -1.11
CA GLY A 40 13.90 -5.43 -0.62
C GLY A 40 13.94 -6.69 0.23
N SER A 41 12.79 -7.28 0.55
CA SER A 41 12.64 -8.48 1.38
C SER A 41 12.86 -9.78 0.62
N GLY A 42 12.97 -9.74 -0.71
CA GLY A 42 13.13 -10.93 -1.56
C GLY A 42 11.90 -11.86 -1.58
N LEU A 43 10.75 -11.40 -1.08
CA LEU A 43 9.52 -12.21 -0.97
C LEU A 43 8.95 -12.64 -2.33
N LEU A 44 9.11 -11.81 -3.35
CA LEU A 44 8.64 -12.10 -4.70
C LEU A 44 9.72 -11.73 -5.72
N HIS A 45 10.02 -12.66 -6.63
CA HIS A 45 10.92 -12.36 -7.72
C HIS A 45 10.25 -11.37 -8.68
N PRO A 46 10.92 -10.26 -9.09
CA PRO A 46 10.26 -9.21 -9.85
C PRO A 46 9.70 -9.59 -11.23
N ARG A 47 10.16 -10.70 -11.82
CA ARG A 47 9.56 -11.24 -13.06
C ARG A 47 8.18 -11.87 -12.85
N LEU A 48 7.88 -12.30 -11.63
CA LEU A 48 6.59 -12.87 -11.26
C LEU A 48 5.62 -11.80 -10.76
N ALA A 49 6.08 -10.56 -10.59
CA ALA A 49 5.23 -9.47 -10.13
C ALA A 49 4.15 -9.14 -11.17
N GLY A 50 2.89 -9.08 -10.72
CA GLY A 50 1.74 -8.79 -11.55
C GLY A 50 1.00 -10.02 -12.06
N SER A 51 1.69 -11.16 -12.13
CA SER A 51 1.13 -12.46 -12.54
C SER A 51 0.98 -13.45 -11.38
N ALA A 52 1.84 -13.37 -10.37
CA ALA A 52 1.80 -14.27 -9.21
C ALA A 52 0.57 -14.04 -8.32
N ARG A 53 0.08 -12.80 -8.23
CA ARG A 53 -0.96 -12.38 -7.28
C ARG A 53 -0.62 -12.88 -5.88
N PHE A 54 0.55 -12.49 -5.39
CA PHE A 54 1.17 -13.04 -4.18
C PHE A 54 0.25 -12.98 -2.95
N MET A 55 -0.61 -11.95 -2.88
CA MET A 55 -1.54 -11.77 -1.76
C MET A 55 -2.86 -12.53 -1.89
N ASP A 56 -3.20 -13.02 -3.09
CA ASP A 56 -4.35 -13.89 -3.36
C ASP A 56 -3.92 -15.34 -3.13
N HIS A 57 -3.79 -15.77 -1.87
CA HIS A 57 -3.27 -17.10 -1.52
C HIS A 57 -4.35 -18.20 -1.60
N LEU A 58 -5.64 -17.84 -1.61
CA LEU A 58 -6.70 -18.84 -1.68
C LEU A 58 -6.80 -19.43 -3.09
N PRO A 59 -6.94 -20.77 -3.25
CA PRO A 59 -7.08 -21.40 -4.57
C PRO A 59 -8.24 -20.83 -5.40
N GLU A 60 -9.30 -20.41 -4.73
CA GLU A 60 -10.46 -19.82 -5.36
C GLU A 60 -10.22 -18.37 -5.82
N GLU A 61 -9.38 -17.59 -5.12
CA GLU A 61 -8.96 -16.25 -5.55
C GLU A 61 -8.13 -16.33 -6.84
N GLN A 62 -7.18 -17.27 -6.86
CA GLN A 62 -6.34 -17.56 -8.03
C GLN A 62 -7.18 -18.01 -9.22
N ARG A 63 -8.15 -18.91 -9.01
CA ARG A 63 -9.04 -19.41 -10.07
C ARG A 63 -9.95 -18.32 -10.63
N ARG A 64 -10.51 -17.47 -9.76
CA ARG A 64 -11.46 -16.42 -10.14
C ARG A 64 -10.79 -15.11 -10.54
N ALA A 65 -9.47 -14.99 -10.32
CA ALA A 65 -8.69 -13.78 -10.58
C ALA A 65 -9.20 -12.53 -9.84
N ILE A 66 -9.77 -12.72 -8.64
CA ILE A 66 -10.29 -11.64 -7.77
C ILE A 66 -9.78 -11.81 -6.33
N THR A 67 -9.54 -10.71 -5.64
CA THR A 67 -9.26 -10.69 -4.20
C THR A 67 -10.58 -10.82 -3.43
N MET A 68 -10.68 -11.83 -2.56
CA MET A 68 -11.86 -12.13 -1.74
C MET A 68 -11.63 -11.86 -0.26
N LYS A 69 -10.40 -12.08 0.24
CA LYS A 69 -10.00 -11.76 1.62
C LYS A 69 -8.91 -10.69 1.63
N SER A 70 -8.96 -9.79 2.60
CA SER A 70 -7.91 -8.78 2.73
C SER A 70 -6.60 -9.43 3.16
N SER A 71 -5.48 -9.12 2.52
CA SER A 71 -4.15 -9.66 2.87
C SER A 71 -3.20 -8.53 3.21
N SER A 72 -2.24 -8.76 4.12
CA SER A 72 -1.32 -7.71 4.54
C SER A 72 0.14 -8.11 4.37
N VAL A 73 0.97 -7.18 3.93
CA VAL A 73 2.42 -7.35 3.84
C VAL A 73 3.14 -6.16 4.47
N ALA A 74 4.24 -6.43 5.16
CA ALA A 74 5.12 -5.40 5.72
C ALA A 74 6.34 -5.22 4.80
N LEU A 75 6.45 -4.04 4.20
CA LEU A 75 7.53 -3.66 3.28
C LEU A 75 8.48 -2.69 3.98
N ARG A 76 9.76 -2.73 3.64
CA ARG A 76 10.76 -1.78 4.15
C ARG A 76 11.17 -0.85 3.02
N HIS A 77 11.20 0.44 3.29
CA HIS A 77 11.62 1.46 2.34
C HIS A 77 12.63 2.40 2.99
N ALA A 78 13.77 2.60 2.32
CA ALA A 78 14.76 3.57 2.75
C ALA A 78 14.37 4.96 2.23
N HIS A 79 14.23 5.91 3.14
CA HIS A 79 13.91 7.31 2.84
C HIS A 79 14.96 8.21 3.52
N PRO A 80 15.22 9.44 3.04
CA PRO A 80 16.16 10.37 3.69
C PRO A 80 15.88 10.63 5.18
N THR A 81 14.64 10.44 5.65
CA THR A 81 14.25 10.61 7.06
C THR A 81 14.41 9.35 7.92
N GLY A 82 14.77 8.21 7.33
CA GLY A 82 14.92 6.92 8.02
C GLY A 82 14.39 5.74 7.22
N VAL A 83 14.55 4.54 7.76
CA VAL A 83 13.98 3.32 7.16
C VAL A 83 12.55 3.13 7.65
N HIS A 84 11.58 3.35 6.76
CA HIS A 84 10.16 3.23 7.05
C HIS A 84 9.67 1.79 6.86
N ARG A 85 8.70 1.39 7.67
CA ARG A 85 7.95 0.15 7.51
C ARG A 85 6.56 0.50 6.98
N VAL A 86 6.28 0.05 5.77
CA VAL A 86 4.98 0.26 5.11
C VAL A 86 4.17 -1.02 5.22
N HIS A 87 3.12 -0.99 6.03
CA HIS A 87 2.12 -2.05 6.07
C HIS A 87 1.09 -1.78 4.99
N LEU A 88 1.06 -2.66 4.00
CA LEU A 88 0.16 -2.60 2.86
C LEU A 88 -0.92 -3.66 3.05
N ILE A 89 -2.18 -3.24 3.11
CA ILE A 89 -3.34 -4.13 3.13
C ILE A 89 -3.99 -4.12 1.76
N ASP A 90 -3.95 -5.24 1.05
CA ASP A 90 -4.76 -5.43 -0.14
C ASP A 90 -6.19 -5.77 0.27
N SER A 91 -7.16 -5.09 -0.33
CA SER A 91 -8.58 -5.27 -0.01
C SER A 91 -9.34 -5.79 -1.23
N PRO A 92 -10.47 -6.47 -1.06
CA PRO A 92 -11.30 -6.88 -2.19
C PRO A 92 -11.78 -5.70 -3.04
N GLY A 93 -11.89 -5.90 -4.36
CA GLY A 93 -12.53 -4.92 -5.24
C GLY A 93 -14.04 -5.12 -5.38
N HIS A 94 -14.53 -6.34 -5.17
CA HIS A 94 -15.92 -6.71 -5.43
C HIS A 94 -16.87 -6.18 -4.34
N ALA A 95 -18.10 -5.81 -4.74
CA ALA A 95 -19.08 -5.20 -3.83
C ALA A 95 -19.51 -6.14 -2.69
N ASP A 96 -19.57 -7.45 -2.98
CA ASP A 96 -19.96 -8.49 -2.02
C ASP A 96 -19.02 -8.58 -0.80
N PHE A 97 -17.79 -8.06 -0.92
CA PHE A 97 -16.78 -8.09 0.14
C PHE A 97 -16.57 -6.71 0.79
N CYS A 98 -17.63 -5.89 0.85
CA CYS A 98 -17.54 -4.54 1.42
C CYS A 98 -17.15 -4.53 2.92
N SER A 99 -17.48 -5.59 3.67
CA SER A 99 -17.07 -5.74 5.07
C SER A 99 -15.55 -5.84 5.22
N GLU A 100 -14.89 -6.60 4.34
CA GLU A 100 -13.42 -6.73 4.27
C GLU A 100 -12.78 -5.38 3.92
N VAL A 101 -13.33 -4.66 2.94
CA VAL A 101 -12.86 -3.32 2.57
C VAL A 101 -12.96 -2.33 3.75
N SER A 102 -14.08 -2.37 4.48
CA SER A 102 -14.31 -1.54 5.66
C SER A 102 -13.32 -1.88 6.78
N ALA A 103 -13.05 -3.16 7.00
CA ALA A 103 -12.13 -3.61 8.04
C ALA A 103 -10.66 -3.25 7.70
N ALA A 104 -10.24 -3.43 6.46
CA ALA A 104 -8.94 -2.98 5.96
C ALA A 104 -8.76 -1.45 6.08
N ALA A 105 -9.81 -0.69 5.74
CA ALA A 105 -9.82 0.76 5.90
C ALA A 105 -9.68 1.17 7.39
N ARG A 106 -10.37 0.49 8.30
CA ARG A 106 -10.28 0.79 9.74
C ARG A 106 -8.88 0.56 10.31
N LEU A 107 -8.19 -0.48 9.84
CA LEU A 107 -6.81 -0.77 10.25
C LEU A 107 -5.77 0.18 9.65
N SER A 108 -6.08 0.89 8.57
CA SER A 108 -5.14 1.72 7.82
C SER A 108 -5.17 3.19 8.25
N ASP A 109 -4.11 3.94 8.00
CA ASP A 109 -4.04 5.40 8.24
C ASP A 109 -4.21 6.21 6.94
N SER A 110 -3.97 5.58 5.79
CA SER A 110 -4.22 6.11 4.46
C SER A 110 -4.86 5.08 3.54
N ALA A 111 -5.35 5.55 2.40
CA ALA A 111 -5.82 4.71 1.31
C ALA A 111 -5.12 5.06 -0.01
N LEU A 112 -4.59 4.05 -0.69
CA LEU A 112 -4.09 4.12 -2.05
C LEU A 112 -5.24 3.78 -3.01
N ILE A 113 -5.72 4.77 -3.75
CA ILE A 113 -6.84 4.61 -4.68
C ILE A 113 -6.32 4.30 -6.08
N VAL A 114 -6.64 3.11 -6.61
CA VAL A 114 -6.20 2.70 -7.96
C VAL A 114 -7.35 2.84 -8.95
N VAL A 115 -7.10 3.57 -10.03
CA VAL A 115 -8.05 3.82 -11.10
C VAL A 115 -7.42 3.42 -12.43
N ASP A 116 -8.10 2.54 -13.16
CA ASP A 116 -7.71 2.18 -14.52
C ASP A 116 -7.92 3.40 -15.44
N ALA A 117 -6.88 3.81 -16.15
CA ALA A 117 -6.90 4.99 -17.01
C ALA A 117 -7.83 4.85 -18.23
N ALA A 118 -8.06 3.64 -18.73
CA ALA A 118 -8.96 3.36 -19.84
C ALA A 118 -10.42 3.27 -19.37
N LYS A 119 -10.66 2.67 -18.21
CA LYS A 119 -12.03 2.50 -17.66
C LYS A 119 -12.52 3.73 -16.90
N GLY A 120 -11.63 4.57 -16.38
CA GLY A 120 -11.95 5.75 -15.58
C GLY A 120 -12.57 5.42 -14.22
N VAL A 121 -13.24 6.41 -13.63
CA VAL A 121 -13.91 6.29 -12.33
C VAL A 121 -15.19 5.47 -12.48
N ARG A 122 -15.31 4.40 -11.67
CA ARG A 122 -16.48 3.50 -11.63
C ARG A 122 -17.20 3.57 -10.29
N ILE A 123 -18.32 2.86 -10.17
CA ILE A 123 -19.17 2.90 -8.96
C ILE A 123 -18.43 2.47 -7.69
N GLN A 124 -17.58 1.44 -7.78
CA GLN A 124 -16.78 1.00 -6.61
C GLN A 124 -15.62 1.97 -6.34
N THR A 125 -15.14 2.74 -7.32
CA THR A 125 -14.19 3.83 -7.06
C THR A 125 -14.85 4.91 -6.19
N HIS A 126 -16.11 5.28 -6.47
CA HIS A 126 -16.88 6.17 -5.61
C HIS A 126 -17.10 5.58 -4.21
N ALA A 127 -17.46 4.29 -4.13
CA ALA A 127 -17.64 3.61 -2.85
C ALA A 127 -16.34 3.58 -2.03
N ALA A 128 -15.21 3.28 -2.67
CA ALA A 128 -13.88 3.30 -2.05
C ALA A 128 -13.51 4.69 -1.52
N LEU A 129 -13.73 5.75 -2.31
CA LEU A 129 -13.50 7.13 -1.89
C LEU A 129 -14.40 7.52 -0.70
N ARG A 130 -15.68 7.14 -0.75
CA ARG A 130 -16.62 7.37 0.36
C ARG A 130 -16.17 6.61 1.62
N GLN A 131 -15.73 5.36 1.49
CA GLN A 131 -15.23 4.57 2.60
C GLN A 131 -13.98 5.19 3.22
N ALA A 132 -13.02 5.61 2.39
CA ALA A 132 -11.82 6.30 2.86
C ALA A 132 -12.18 7.60 3.61
N PHE A 133 -13.14 8.37 3.11
CA PHE A 133 -13.62 9.58 3.78
C PHE A 133 -14.29 9.29 5.13
N VAL A 134 -15.21 8.31 5.19
CA VAL A 134 -15.92 7.92 6.42
C VAL A 134 -14.94 7.41 7.49
N GLU A 135 -13.93 6.64 7.11
CA GLU A 135 -12.90 6.12 8.02
C GLU A 135 -11.78 7.14 8.32
N ARG A 136 -11.93 8.38 7.82
CA ARG A 136 -10.97 9.49 7.96
C ARG A 136 -9.56 9.12 7.48
N LEU A 137 -9.47 8.36 6.41
CA LEU A 137 -8.19 8.01 5.78
C LEU A 137 -7.70 9.15 4.92
N ARG A 138 -6.38 9.34 4.88
CA ARG A 138 -5.75 10.27 3.93
C ARG A 138 -5.62 9.58 2.57
N PRO A 139 -6.27 10.07 1.49
CA PRO A 139 -6.02 9.56 0.16
C PRO A 139 -4.59 9.91 -0.27
N CYS A 140 -3.84 8.92 -0.77
CA CYS A 140 -2.48 9.16 -1.26
C CYS A 140 -2.51 9.58 -2.73
N LEU A 141 -2.01 10.79 -3.01
CA LEU A 141 -1.75 11.27 -4.35
C LEU A 141 -0.48 12.13 -4.31
N LYS A 142 0.65 11.57 -4.77
CA LYS A 142 1.88 12.33 -5.02
C LYS A 142 2.10 12.42 -6.50
N THR A 143 2.08 13.64 -6.99
CA THR A 143 2.60 13.99 -8.29
C THR A 143 4.04 14.46 -8.04
N GLY A 144 5.03 13.92 -8.77
CA GLY A 144 6.47 14.10 -8.49
C GLY A 144 7.03 15.53 -8.65
N ALA A 145 6.18 16.55 -8.67
CA ALA A 145 6.56 17.95 -8.67
C ALA A 145 5.67 18.73 -7.67
N SER A 146 6.10 19.92 -7.26
CA SER A 146 5.27 20.80 -6.42
C SER A 146 3.88 20.95 -7.02
N LYS A 147 2.82 20.79 -6.21
CA LYS A 147 1.42 20.95 -6.64
C LYS A 147 1.22 22.24 -7.46
N VAL A 148 1.90 23.32 -7.07
CA VAL A 148 1.84 24.62 -7.77
C VAL A 148 2.51 24.55 -9.15
N MET A 149 3.68 23.92 -9.25
CA MET A 149 4.38 23.75 -10.53
C MET A 149 3.65 22.75 -11.43
N LEU A 150 3.08 21.67 -10.90
CA LEU A 150 2.25 20.77 -11.70
C LEU A 150 1.04 21.48 -12.26
N LEU A 151 0.23 22.16 -11.44
CA LEU A 151 -0.99 22.83 -11.92
C LEU A 151 -0.74 24.05 -12.81
N ARG A 152 0.49 24.60 -12.81
CA ARG A 152 0.86 25.73 -13.69
C ARG A 152 1.63 25.31 -14.94
N VAL A 153 2.46 24.28 -14.84
CA VAL A 153 3.46 23.91 -15.86
C VAL A 153 3.09 22.63 -16.59
N PHE A 154 2.61 21.61 -15.86
CA PHE A 154 2.41 20.29 -16.44
C PHE A 154 0.95 19.90 -16.58
N TRP A 155 0.03 20.43 -15.80
CA TRP A 155 -1.38 20.05 -15.75
C TRP A 155 -2.27 21.27 -15.93
N GLY A 156 -3.24 21.22 -16.84
CA GLY A 156 -4.13 22.35 -17.16
C GLY A 156 -3.95 22.88 -18.60
N PRO A 157 -4.65 23.97 -18.95
CA PRO A 157 -4.66 24.52 -20.30
C PRO A 157 -3.43 25.41 -20.55
N TYR A 158 -2.23 24.86 -20.42
CA TYR A 158 -0.97 25.55 -20.68
C TYR A 158 -0.11 24.72 -21.64
N TYR A 159 0.68 25.36 -22.49
CA TYR A 159 1.67 24.71 -23.35
C TYR A 159 3.05 25.35 -23.16
N VAL A 160 4.10 24.60 -23.52
CA VAL A 160 5.48 25.11 -23.50
C VAL A 160 5.86 25.52 -24.91
N ASP A 161 6.07 26.82 -25.11
CA ASP A 161 6.63 27.37 -26.34
C ASP A 161 8.16 27.22 -26.28
N LYS A 162 8.72 26.34 -27.13
CA LYS A 162 10.16 26.04 -27.15
C LYS A 162 10.99 27.20 -27.69
N GLU A 163 10.43 28.02 -28.58
CA GLU A 163 11.13 29.16 -29.17
C GLU A 163 11.21 30.32 -28.16
N LYS A 164 10.09 30.61 -27.50
CA LYS A 164 10.02 31.66 -26.47
C LYS A 164 10.51 31.20 -25.09
N LYS A 165 10.79 29.90 -24.92
CA LYS A 165 11.14 29.26 -23.64
C LYS A 165 10.18 29.65 -22.51
N ALA A 166 8.90 29.79 -22.85
CA ALA A 166 7.87 30.32 -21.97
C ALA A 166 6.66 29.38 -21.90
N ILE A 167 5.97 29.43 -20.76
CA ILE A 167 4.72 28.70 -20.55
C ILE A 167 3.58 29.67 -20.85
N LEU A 168 2.74 29.30 -21.80
CA LEU A 168 1.66 30.14 -22.28
C LEU A 168 0.31 29.43 -22.10
N PRO A 169 -0.77 30.16 -21.80
CA PRO A 169 -2.10 29.58 -21.75
C PRO A 169 -2.53 29.12 -23.16
N LEU A 170 -3.18 27.96 -23.23
CA LEU A 170 -3.82 27.47 -24.46
C LEU A 170 -4.99 28.40 -24.83
N ARG A 171 -5.07 28.80 -26.10
CA ARG A 171 -6.25 29.49 -26.64
C ARG A 171 -7.34 28.48 -27.00
N LYS A 172 -8.59 28.77 -26.64
CA LYS A 172 -9.76 27.87 -26.83
C LYS A 172 -9.98 27.43 -28.28
N GLU A 173 -9.59 28.25 -29.26
CA GLU A 173 -9.83 28.02 -30.69
C GLU A 173 -8.77 27.12 -31.36
N SER A 174 -7.63 26.90 -30.71
CA SER A 174 -6.52 26.08 -31.24
C SER A 174 -6.59 24.62 -30.77
N ALA A 175 -7.56 24.27 -29.93
CA ALA A 175 -7.74 22.92 -29.40
C ALA A 175 -8.18 21.89 -30.48
N GLY A 176 -8.51 22.34 -31.70
CA GLY A 176 -8.95 21.50 -32.81
C GLY A 176 -8.14 21.62 -34.11
N SER A 177 -7.14 22.51 -34.20
CA SER A 177 -6.41 22.76 -35.45
C SER A 177 -4.88 22.77 -35.24
N GLY A 178 -4.24 21.69 -35.69
CA GLY A 178 -2.79 21.65 -35.92
C GLY A 178 -1.95 21.29 -34.69
N ALA A 179 -0.85 20.57 -34.96
CA ALA A 179 0.05 19.94 -33.98
C ALA A 179 0.76 20.89 -32.98
N ASP A 180 0.58 22.21 -33.08
CA ASP A 180 1.46 23.21 -32.44
C ASP A 180 1.07 23.61 -31.02
N GLN A 181 -0.19 23.48 -30.60
CA GLN A 181 -0.63 23.95 -29.28
C GLN A 181 -1.30 22.84 -28.45
N GLN A 182 -0.51 21.84 -28.07
CA GLN A 182 -0.94 20.80 -27.16
C GLN A 182 -0.61 21.13 -25.70
N PRO A 183 -1.37 20.61 -24.71
CA PRO A 183 -1.04 20.80 -23.31
C PRO A 183 0.39 20.33 -23.00
N ALA A 184 1.07 21.05 -22.10
CA ALA A 184 2.44 20.76 -21.69
C ALA A 184 2.63 19.32 -21.19
N PHE A 185 1.61 18.74 -20.52
CA PHE A 185 1.61 17.31 -20.17
C PHE A 185 1.76 16.41 -21.39
N VAL A 186 0.99 16.70 -22.44
CA VAL A 186 0.97 15.91 -23.66
C VAL A 186 2.31 16.03 -24.36
N GLN A 187 2.85 17.25 -24.47
CA GLN A 187 4.12 17.53 -25.12
C GLN A 187 5.31 16.86 -24.42
N ASN A 188 5.37 16.94 -23.09
CA ASN A 188 6.57 16.60 -22.33
C ASN A 188 6.50 15.26 -21.60
N VAL A 189 5.31 14.68 -21.42
CA VAL A 189 5.13 13.40 -20.70
C VAL A 189 4.51 12.35 -21.63
N LEU A 190 3.29 12.59 -22.14
CA LEU A 190 2.57 11.55 -22.89
C LEU A 190 3.18 11.28 -24.27
N LYS A 191 3.59 12.30 -25.03
CA LYS A 191 4.21 12.11 -26.35
C LYS A 191 5.53 11.32 -26.28
N PRO A 192 6.49 11.66 -25.41
CA PRO A 192 7.70 10.86 -25.23
C PRO A 192 7.38 9.42 -24.81
N LEU A 193 6.49 9.24 -23.82
CA LEU A 193 6.10 7.90 -23.37
C LEU A 193 5.47 7.10 -24.50
N TRP A 194 4.54 7.70 -25.25
CA TRP A 194 3.88 7.07 -26.38
C TRP A 194 4.87 6.69 -27.49
N LYS A 195 5.88 7.54 -27.76
CA LYS A 195 6.95 7.23 -28.71
C LYS A 195 7.73 5.98 -28.28
N VAL A 196 7.97 5.79 -26.98
CA VAL A 196 8.61 4.57 -26.45
C VAL A 196 7.77 3.33 -26.76
N TYR A 197 6.46 3.37 -26.52
CA TYR A 197 5.58 2.24 -26.87
C TYR A 197 5.53 2.00 -28.38
N GLN A 198 5.37 3.05 -29.19
CA GLN A 198 5.28 2.95 -30.64
C GLN A 198 6.55 2.39 -31.29
N ARG A 199 7.73 2.80 -30.82
CA ARG A 199 9.02 2.39 -31.40
C ARG A 199 9.54 1.11 -30.75
N GLY A 200 9.41 0.98 -29.43
CA GLY A 200 9.91 -0.16 -28.67
C GLY A 200 9.20 -1.48 -28.97
N LEU A 201 7.94 -1.44 -29.44
CA LEU A 201 7.18 -2.62 -29.83
C LEU A 201 7.38 -3.06 -31.29
N MET A 202 8.18 -2.33 -32.08
CA MET A 202 8.47 -2.68 -33.48
C MET A 202 9.55 -3.78 -33.56
N PRO A 203 9.69 -4.48 -34.71
CA PRO A 203 10.67 -5.56 -34.88
C PRO A 203 12.13 -5.18 -34.59
N ASN A 204 12.50 -3.90 -34.73
CA ASN A 204 13.81 -3.33 -34.40
C ASN A 204 13.79 -2.43 -33.15
N GLY A 205 12.74 -2.53 -32.34
CA GLY A 205 12.52 -1.67 -31.17
C GLY A 205 13.58 -1.82 -30.09
N ALA A 206 14.20 -3.00 -29.96
CA ALA A 206 15.25 -3.26 -28.97
C ALA A 206 16.50 -2.39 -29.19
N GLU A 207 16.98 -2.29 -30.43
CA GLU A 207 18.13 -1.44 -30.79
C GLU A 207 17.83 0.04 -30.56
N TRP A 208 16.62 0.47 -30.96
CA TRP A 208 16.18 1.84 -30.72
C TRP A 208 16.10 2.15 -29.21
N MET A 209 15.50 1.26 -28.40
CA MET A 209 15.46 1.44 -26.95
C MET A 209 16.86 1.46 -26.32
N HIS A 210 17.79 0.65 -26.82
CA HIS A 210 19.18 0.68 -26.37
C HIS A 210 19.82 2.05 -26.63
N ASN A 211 19.75 2.52 -27.87
CA ASN A 211 20.46 3.72 -28.31
C ASN A 211 19.80 5.00 -27.78
N ASP A 212 18.48 5.13 -27.86
CA ASP A 212 17.77 6.37 -27.53
C ASP A 212 17.36 6.49 -26.05
N ILE A 213 17.32 5.39 -25.29
CA ILE A 213 16.86 5.40 -23.89
C ILE A 213 17.95 4.87 -22.96
N VAL A 214 18.36 3.61 -23.12
CA VAL A 214 19.29 2.96 -22.18
C VAL A 214 20.64 3.67 -22.16
N SER A 215 21.21 3.98 -23.33
CA SER A 215 22.51 4.65 -23.43
C SER A 215 22.43 6.12 -22.99
N VAL A 216 21.38 6.84 -23.40
CA VAL A 216 21.17 8.27 -23.11
C VAL A 216 20.98 8.51 -21.61
N PHE A 217 20.18 7.67 -20.95
CA PHE A 217 19.91 7.78 -19.51
C PHE A 217 20.84 6.91 -18.64
N ASN A 218 21.83 6.23 -19.25
CA ASN A 218 22.77 5.33 -18.58
C ASN A 218 22.07 4.28 -17.68
N LEU A 219 21.04 3.63 -18.23
CA LEU A 219 20.20 2.69 -17.50
C LEU A 219 20.87 1.31 -17.39
N LYS A 220 20.68 0.65 -16.24
CA LYS A 220 21.16 -0.71 -16.01
C LYS A 220 20.08 -1.71 -16.43
N VAL A 221 20.15 -2.18 -17.66
CA VAL A 221 19.24 -3.20 -18.21
C VAL A 221 20.04 -4.42 -18.68
N SER A 222 19.57 -5.62 -18.37
CA SER A 222 20.22 -6.86 -18.80
C SER A 222 20.17 -7.00 -20.33
N SER A 223 21.32 -7.23 -20.97
CA SER A 223 21.40 -7.45 -22.43
C SER A 223 20.52 -8.62 -22.89
N ARG A 224 20.33 -9.64 -22.06
CA ARG A 224 19.45 -10.79 -22.35
C ARG A 224 17.98 -10.39 -22.39
N GLU A 225 17.54 -9.51 -21.49
CA GLU A 225 16.15 -9.06 -21.44
C GLU A 225 15.87 -8.05 -22.55
N LEU A 226 16.85 -7.19 -22.87
CA LEU A 226 16.73 -6.19 -23.93
C LEU A 226 16.61 -6.82 -25.32
N HIS A 227 17.35 -7.90 -25.60
CA HIS A 227 17.30 -8.63 -26.88
C HIS A 227 16.37 -9.85 -26.83
N SER A 228 15.35 -9.82 -25.96
CA SER A 228 14.30 -10.83 -25.95
C SER A 228 13.57 -10.88 -27.30
N LYS A 229 13.14 -12.08 -27.72
CA LYS A 229 12.30 -12.25 -28.90
C LYS A 229 10.93 -11.59 -28.75
N ASP A 230 10.43 -11.52 -27.52
CA ASP A 230 9.19 -10.81 -27.22
C ASP A 230 9.50 -9.32 -26.93
N PRO A 231 9.07 -8.38 -27.78
CA PRO A 231 9.33 -6.95 -27.60
C PRO A 231 8.70 -6.40 -26.32
N LYS A 232 7.66 -7.04 -25.76
CA LYS A 232 7.06 -6.62 -24.48
C LYS A 232 8.03 -6.82 -23.32
N VAL A 233 8.84 -7.88 -23.34
CA VAL A 233 9.83 -8.15 -22.31
C VAL A 233 10.89 -7.06 -22.30
N SER A 234 11.41 -6.70 -23.48
CA SER A 234 12.39 -5.62 -23.65
C SER A 234 11.82 -4.28 -23.18
N LEU A 235 10.60 -3.95 -23.60
CA LEU A 235 9.90 -2.73 -23.18
C LEU A 235 9.71 -2.67 -21.67
N HIS A 236 9.25 -3.76 -21.05
CA HIS A 236 9.05 -3.83 -19.60
C HIS A 236 10.37 -3.68 -18.84
N ALA A 237 11.46 -4.28 -19.33
CA ALA A 237 12.78 -4.17 -18.72
C ALA A 237 13.31 -2.72 -18.75
N VAL A 238 13.16 -2.04 -19.90
CA VAL A 238 13.56 -0.63 -20.06
C VAL A 238 12.70 0.28 -19.19
N LEU A 239 11.38 0.16 -19.23
CA LEU A 239 10.47 0.99 -18.42
C LEU A 239 10.69 0.79 -16.93
N ARG A 240 10.98 -0.44 -16.49
CA ARG A 240 11.26 -0.72 -15.08
C ARG A 240 12.56 -0.06 -14.59
N ALA A 241 13.58 0.00 -15.44
CA ALA A 241 14.83 0.69 -15.13
C ALA A 241 14.71 2.21 -15.23
N TRP A 242 13.91 2.70 -16.19
CA TRP A 242 13.76 4.13 -16.45
C TRP A 242 12.79 4.83 -15.50
N LEU A 243 11.65 4.17 -15.22
CA LEU A 243 10.52 4.70 -14.46
C LEU A 243 10.07 3.65 -13.42
N PRO A 244 10.83 3.45 -12.33
CA PRO A 244 10.50 2.48 -11.30
C PRO A 244 9.25 2.91 -10.53
N LEU A 245 8.09 2.41 -10.97
CA LEU A 245 6.79 2.73 -10.39
C LEU A 245 6.73 2.37 -8.90
N ALA A 246 7.20 1.18 -8.54
CA ALA A 246 7.10 0.68 -7.18
C ALA A 246 7.87 1.58 -6.19
N GLU A 247 9.08 2.00 -6.53
CA GLU A 247 9.86 2.96 -5.71
C GLU A 247 9.15 4.31 -5.59
N SER A 248 8.61 4.82 -6.71
CA SER A 248 7.86 6.09 -6.72
C SER A 248 6.60 6.03 -5.84
N VAL A 249 5.88 4.90 -5.86
CA VAL A 249 4.71 4.66 -5.01
C VAL A 249 5.11 4.50 -3.55
N MET A 250 6.19 3.79 -3.25
CA MET A 250 6.67 3.66 -1.86
C MET A 250 7.10 5.02 -1.29
N GLU A 251 7.80 5.83 -2.09
CA GLU A 251 8.16 7.19 -1.72
C GLU A 251 6.92 8.07 -1.47
N MET A 252 5.91 7.95 -2.33
CA MET A 252 4.62 8.62 -2.13
C MET A 252 3.97 8.20 -0.83
N LEU A 253 3.92 6.90 -0.52
CA LEU A 253 3.30 6.39 0.70
C LEU A 253 4.02 6.94 1.93
N VAL A 254 5.36 6.97 1.94
CA VAL A 254 6.12 7.50 3.08
C VAL A 254 5.83 8.98 3.34
N GLU A 255 5.70 9.79 2.28
CA GLU A 255 5.44 11.23 2.41
C GLU A 255 3.96 11.59 2.64
N CYS A 256 3.03 10.88 2.00
CA CYS A 256 1.61 11.22 2.02
C CYS A 256 0.87 10.54 3.17
N THR A 257 1.26 9.33 3.55
CA THR A 257 0.65 8.60 4.66
C THR A 257 1.15 9.19 5.98
N PRO A 258 0.26 9.64 6.87
CA PRO A 258 0.67 10.08 8.21
C PRO A 258 1.20 8.89 9.01
N ASP A 259 2.11 9.15 9.93
CA ASP A 259 2.46 8.15 10.93
C ASP A 259 1.27 7.88 11.87
N PRO A 260 1.19 6.69 12.50
CA PRO A 260 0.18 6.34 13.49
C PRO A 260 -0.08 7.38 14.58
N VAL A 261 0.95 8.08 15.08
CA VAL A 261 0.79 9.09 16.15
C VAL A 261 0.00 10.29 15.60
N ALA A 262 0.40 10.80 14.43
CA ALA A 262 -0.31 11.88 13.76
C ALA A 262 -1.72 11.45 13.30
N ALA A 263 -1.85 10.23 12.80
CA ALA A 263 -3.10 9.68 12.27
C ALA A 263 -4.16 9.49 13.36
N GLN A 264 -3.79 8.88 14.48
CA GLN A 264 -4.73 8.52 15.53
C GLN A 264 -5.37 9.77 16.16
N ALA A 265 -4.61 10.86 16.32
CA ALA A 265 -5.12 12.12 16.88
C ALA A 265 -6.43 12.60 16.23
N PHE A 266 -6.57 12.50 14.89
CA PHE A 266 -7.79 12.90 14.19
C PHE A 266 -8.76 11.73 13.89
N ARG A 267 -8.34 10.48 14.09
CA ARG A 267 -9.15 9.27 13.87
C ARG A 267 -9.86 8.75 15.12
N VAL A 268 -9.42 9.14 16.33
CA VAL A 268 -10.04 8.75 17.61
C VAL A 268 -11.57 8.91 17.63
N PRO A 269 -12.19 9.98 17.10
CA PRO A 269 -13.65 10.10 17.10
C PRO A 269 -14.37 9.01 16.29
N ARG A 270 -13.67 8.41 15.32
CA ARG A 270 -14.19 7.32 14.48
C ARG A 270 -13.86 5.94 15.04
N LEU A 271 -12.68 5.79 15.66
CA LEU A 271 -12.17 4.52 16.19
C LEU A 271 -12.77 4.15 17.55
N MET A 272 -13.00 5.15 18.41
CA MET A 272 -13.48 4.95 19.77
C MET A 272 -14.98 5.24 19.85
N PRO A 273 -15.74 4.50 20.68
CA PRO A 273 -17.17 4.76 20.88
C PRO A 273 -17.41 6.17 21.40
N GLU A 274 -18.63 6.68 21.21
CA GLU A 274 -19.02 7.97 21.77
C GLU A 274 -18.90 7.97 23.30
N ARG A 275 -18.68 9.15 23.89
CA ARG A 275 -18.68 9.35 25.34
C ARG A 275 -20.11 9.26 25.89
N ARG A 276 -20.71 8.07 25.86
CA ARG A 276 -22.01 7.82 26.48
C ARG A 276 -21.78 7.22 27.86
N ILE A 277 -22.02 8.02 28.88
CA ILE A 277 -21.97 7.58 30.27
C ILE A 277 -23.39 7.14 30.64
N ALA A 278 -23.58 5.87 30.99
CA ALA A 278 -24.82 5.42 31.59
C ALA A 278 -25.05 6.17 32.92
N ALA A 279 -26.30 6.54 33.23
CA ALA A 279 -26.63 7.22 34.48
C ALA A 279 -26.11 6.39 35.68
N GLY A 280 -25.21 6.97 36.48
CA GLY A 280 -24.53 6.28 37.60
C GLY A 280 -23.05 5.93 37.40
N GLY A 281 -22.40 6.40 36.32
CA GLY A 281 -20.96 6.18 36.11
C GLY A 281 -20.09 6.76 37.23
N HIS A 282 -19.31 5.90 37.91
CA HIS A 282 -18.33 6.32 38.91
C HIS A 282 -17.21 7.15 38.27
N ALA A 283 -16.72 8.19 38.98
CA ALA A 283 -15.67 9.09 38.49
C ALA A 283 -14.37 8.38 38.07
N SER A 284 -14.04 7.25 38.70
CA SER A 284 -12.89 6.42 38.36
C SER A 284 -12.99 5.81 36.96
N ILE A 285 -14.18 5.34 36.56
CA ILE A 285 -14.42 4.74 35.24
C ILE A 285 -14.29 5.81 34.15
N VAL A 286 -14.75 7.03 34.42
CA VAL A 286 -14.61 8.16 33.49
C VAL A 286 -13.14 8.53 33.30
N ALA A 287 -12.36 8.55 34.38
CA ALA A 287 -10.93 8.82 34.32
C ALA A 287 -10.17 7.73 33.53
N GLU A 288 -10.50 6.45 33.74
CA GLU A 288 -9.90 5.34 32.99
C GLU A 288 -10.28 5.37 31.50
N MET A 289 -11.54 5.68 31.19
CA MET A 289 -11.99 5.84 29.79
C MET A 289 -11.24 6.96 29.08
N GLU A 290 -11.00 8.09 29.75
CA GLU A 290 -10.24 9.21 29.18
C GLU A 290 -8.75 8.88 29.07
N LEU A 291 -8.19 8.11 30.02
CA LEU A 291 -6.83 7.59 29.92
C LEU A 291 -6.68 6.67 28.69
N VAL A 292 -7.59 5.73 28.48
CA VAL A 292 -7.57 4.84 27.30
C VAL A 292 -7.68 5.66 26.01
N ARG A 293 -8.62 6.61 25.97
CA ARG A 293 -8.80 7.49 24.79
C ARG A 293 -7.56 8.32 24.50
N SER A 294 -6.94 8.92 25.51
CA SER A 294 -5.72 9.72 25.33
C SER A 294 -4.53 8.87 24.89
N CYS A 295 -4.38 7.66 25.43
CA CYS A 295 -3.33 6.73 25.03
C CYS A 295 -3.51 6.24 23.58
N VAL A 296 -4.76 5.98 23.16
CA VAL A 296 -5.13 5.69 21.76
C VAL A 296 -4.97 6.90 20.86
N ALA A 297 -5.13 8.14 21.33
CA ALA A 297 -4.89 9.32 20.51
C ALA A 297 -3.39 9.57 20.27
N ALA A 298 -2.57 9.23 21.26
CA ALA A 298 -1.13 9.44 21.23
C ALA A 298 -0.32 8.25 20.66
N CYS A 299 -0.98 7.16 20.26
CA CYS A 299 -0.32 5.90 19.88
C CYS A 299 0.72 5.45 20.91
N SER A 300 0.34 5.47 22.20
CA SER A 300 1.30 5.28 23.30
C SER A 300 1.99 3.92 23.22
N THR A 301 3.31 3.90 23.27
CA THR A 301 4.14 2.68 23.30
C THR A 301 4.65 2.34 24.70
N ASN A 302 4.20 3.08 25.71
CA ASN A 302 4.60 2.87 27.10
C ASN A 302 4.13 1.50 27.60
N ALA A 303 4.98 0.82 28.38
CA ALA A 303 4.65 -0.49 28.95
C ALA A 303 3.47 -0.43 29.95
N SER A 304 3.24 0.73 30.56
CA SER A 304 2.13 0.99 31.48
C SER A 304 0.87 1.53 30.79
N ALA A 305 0.92 1.82 29.49
CA ALA A 305 -0.27 2.27 28.76
C ALA A 305 -1.27 1.10 28.58
N PRO A 306 -2.58 1.38 28.62
CA PRO A 306 -3.59 0.37 28.34
C PRO A 306 -3.40 -0.18 26.93
N VAL A 307 -3.43 -1.52 26.83
CA VAL A 307 -3.32 -2.22 25.55
C VAL A 307 -4.68 -2.23 24.87
N VAL A 308 -4.76 -1.58 23.72
CA VAL A 308 -5.98 -1.51 22.90
C VAL A 308 -5.69 -2.11 21.54
N VAL A 309 -6.43 -3.16 21.20
CA VAL A 309 -6.25 -3.93 19.97
C VAL A 309 -7.59 -4.05 19.26
N PHE A 310 -7.61 -3.78 17.96
CA PHE A 310 -8.78 -4.02 17.12
C PHE A 310 -8.53 -5.23 16.22
N VAL A 311 -9.33 -6.28 16.42
CA VAL A 311 -9.32 -7.47 15.58
C VAL A 311 -10.23 -7.23 14.38
N SER A 312 -9.67 -7.34 13.19
CA SER A 312 -10.38 -7.09 11.93
C SER A 312 -10.94 -8.34 11.29
N LYS A 313 -10.22 -9.46 11.39
CA LYS A 313 -10.63 -10.75 10.81
C LYS A 313 -9.93 -11.89 11.53
N MET A 314 -10.48 -13.09 11.37
CA MET A 314 -9.87 -14.33 11.81
C MET A 314 -9.66 -15.25 10.62
N PHE A 315 -8.57 -16.01 10.60
CA PHE A 315 -8.27 -16.96 9.53
C PHE A 315 -7.79 -18.28 10.13
N ALA A 316 -8.34 -19.38 9.61
CA ALA A 316 -7.93 -20.73 9.97
C ALA A 316 -6.55 -21.00 9.35
N VAL A 317 -5.63 -21.51 10.17
CA VAL A 317 -4.27 -21.85 9.78
C VAL A 317 -3.92 -23.21 10.40
N PRO A 318 -3.44 -24.18 9.60
CA PRO A 318 -2.91 -25.42 10.14
C PRO A 318 -1.79 -25.14 11.14
N TYR A 319 -1.76 -25.84 12.28
CA TYR A 319 -0.71 -25.62 13.29
C TYR A 319 0.72 -25.75 12.71
N SER A 320 0.91 -26.56 11.67
CA SER A 320 2.18 -26.74 10.96
C SER A 320 2.73 -25.48 10.29
N MET A 321 1.87 -24.51 9.98
CA MET A 321 2.26 -23.23 9.37
C MET A 321 2.56 -22.13 10.41
N LEU A 322 2.31 -22.40 11.70
CA LEU A 322 2.70 -21.46 12.74
C LEU A 322 4.23 -21.46 12.92
N PRO A 323 4.84 -20.30 13.20
CA PRO A 323 6.25 -20.24 13.53
C PRO A 323 6.53 -21.13 14.75
N SER A 324 7.37 -22.16 14.60
CA SER A 324 7.86 -23.00 15.70
C SER A 324 8.78 -22.26 16.69
N LYS A 325 9.15 -21.02 16.34
CA LYS A 325 9.97 -20.11 17.13
C LYS A 325 9.20 -18.82 17.36
N GLY A 326 9.08 -18.39 18.62
CA GLY A 326 8.53 -17.09 18.97
C GLY A 326 9.39 -15.93 18.44
N LEU A 327 8.88 -14.70 18.55
CA LEU A 327 9.59 -13.48 18.12
C LEU A 327 11.00 -13.30 18.74
N ASN A 328 11.29 -13.99 19.84
CA ASN A 328 12.57 -13.94 20.57
C ASN A 328 13.46 -15.17 20.32
N GLY A 329 13.12 -16.06 19.38
CA GLY A 329 13.88 -17.29 19.11
C GLY A 329 13.64 -18.43 20.12
N GLU A 330 12.73 -18.25 21.08
CA GLU A 330 12.28 -19.31 21.97
C GLU A 330 11.49 -20.37 21.18
N LEU A 331 11.81 -21.64 21.39
CA LEU A 331 11.02 -22.76 20.88
C LEU A 331 9.66 -22.73 21.57
N LEU A 332 8.59 -22.57 20.80
CA LEU A 332 7.25 -22.81 21.32
C LEU A 332 7.10 -24.32 21.44
N ASN A 333 7.17 -24.85 22.67
CA ASN A 333 6.93 -26.26 22.92
C ASN A 333 5.46 -26.55 22.58
N HIS A 334 5.22 -27.01 21.35
CA HIS A 334 4.01 -27.76 21.06
C HIS A 334 4.17 -29.12 21.74
N ASN A 335 3.58 -29.28 22.92
CA ASN A 335 3.39 -30.58 23.55
C ASN A 335 2.47 -31.41 22.64
N HIS A 336 3.05 -32.09 21.65
CA HIS A 336 2.35 -33.16 20.95
C HIS A 336 2.30 -34.37 21.87
N GLY A 337 1.27 -34.41 22.72
CA GLY A 337 0.71 -35.69 23.14
C GLY A 337 0.14 -36.37 21.90
N ASN A 338 0.53 -37.63 21.68
CA ASN A 338 0.03 -38.55 20.66
C ASN A 338 -1.39 -38.21 20.14
N SER A 339 -1.49 -37.64 18.93
CA SER A 339 -2.73 -37.59 18.17
C SER A 339 -2.54 -38.27 16.83
N GLU A 340 -3.57 -39.03 16.44
CA GLU A 340 -3.60 -39.94 15.29
C GLU A 340 -3.35 -39.21 13.95
N PRO A 341 -2.78 -39.89 12.94
CA PRO A 341 -2.53 -39.32 11.63
C PRO A 341 -3.87 -39.16 10.88
N GLY A 342 -4.52 -37.99 11.04
CA GLY A 342 -5.77 -37.71 10.34
C GLY A 342 -6.48 -36.39 10.70
N SER A 343 -6.18 -35.77 11.84
CA SER A 343 -6.68 -34.43 12.17
C SER A 343 -5.62 -33.38 11.90
N GLU A 344 -5.69 -32.70 10.76
CA GLU A 344 -5.02 -31.40 10.62
C GLU A 344 -5.70 -30.45 11.61
N GLU A 345 -5.20 -30.39 12.85
CA GLU A 345 -5.69 -29.42 13.81
C GLU A 345 -5.43 -28.02 13.23
N GLU A 346 -6.51 -27.26 13.05
CA GLU A 346 -6.46 -25.88 12.62
C GLU A 346 -6.60 -24.97 13.84
N CYS A 347 -5.87 -23.85 13.83
CA CYS A 347 -6.06 -22.76 14.78
C CYS A 347 -6.60 -21.53 14.06
N PHE A 348 -7.33 -20.68 14.77
CA PHE A 348 -7.74 -19.39 14.23
C PHE A 348 -6.77 -18.29 14.65
N LEU A 349 -6.11 -17.67 13.68
CA LEU A 349 -5.29 -16.49 13.88
C LEU A 349 -6.11 -15.22 13.69
N ALA A 350 -6.02 -14.30 14.64
CA ALA A 350 -6.62 -12.98 14.55
C ALA A 350 -5.68 -11.99 13.83
N PHE A 351 -6.18 -11.34 12.78
CA PHE A 351 -5.52 -10.20 12.18
C PHE A 351 -5.96 -8.92 12.89
N ALA A 352 -5.01 -8.20 13.48
CA ALA A 352 -5.33 -7.07 14.34
C ALA A 352 -4.29 -5.95 14.27
N ARG A 353 -4.72 -4.74 14.62
CA ARG A 353 -3.83 -3.60 14.87
C ARG A 353 -3.85 -3.23 16.34
N VAL A 354 -2.66 -3.05 16.90
CA VAL A 354 -2.47 -2.44 18.22
C VAL A 354 -2.54 -0.93 18.06
N PHE A 355 -3.47 -0.28 18.75
CA PHE A 355 -3.66 1.18 18.73
C PHE A 355 -2.97 1.87 19.92
N SER A 356 -2.81 1.17 21.05
CA SER A 356 -2.13 1.66 22.24
C SER A 356 -1.52 0.49 23.00
N GLY A 357 -0.42 0.75 23.71
CA GLY A 357 0.31 -0.21 24.54
C GLY A 357 1.16 -1.19 23.74
N VAL A 358 1.78 -2.13 24.45
CA VAL A 358 2.61 -3.19 23.86
C VAL A 358 2.03 -4.55 24.24
N LEU A 359 1.49 -5.26 23.25
CA LEU A 359 0.98 -6.62 23.44
C LEU A 359 2.14 -7.62 23.53
N ARG A 360 2.11 -8.48 24.56
CA ARG A 360 3.15 -9.50 24.79
C ARG A 360 2.56 -10.92 24.78
N ALA A 361 3.36 -11.89 24.37
CA ALA A 361 2.99 -13.30 24.47
C ALA A 361 2.74 -13.67 25.94
N GLY A 362 1.70 -14.48 26.19
CA GLY A 362 1.27 -14.88 27.55
C GLY A 362 0.50 -13.79 28.33
N GLN A 363 0.34 -12.59 27.78
CA GLN A 363 -0.47 -11.54 28.41
C GLN A 363 -1.95 -11.91 28.39
N LYS A 364 -2.60 -11.86 29.55
CA LYS A 364 -4.07 -11.95 29.62
C LYS A 364 -4.68 -10.69 29.02
N VAL A 365 -5.59 -10.88 28.08
CA VAL A 365 -6.34 -9.81 27.42
C VAL A 365 -7.83 -10.08 27.53
N PHE A 366 -8.61 -9.01 27.63
CA PHE A 366 -10.06 -9.09 27.58
C PHE A 366 -10.53 -8.89 26.14
N VAL A 367 -11.33 -9.83 25.64
CA VAL A 367 -11.92 -9.73 24.30
C VAL A 367 -13.32 -9.18 24.45
N LEU A 368 -13.55 -8.00 23.88
CA LEU A 368 -14.86 -7.36 23.85
C LEU A 368 -15.58 -7.80 22.57
N SER A 369 -16.81 -8.28 22.70
CA SER A 369 -17.67 -8.54 21.54
C SER A 369 -18.18 -7.23 20.92
N PRO A 370 -18.54 -7.23 19.63
CA PRO A 370 -19.05 -6.05 18.91
C PRO A 370 -20.25 -5.36 19.55
#